data_AF-A0A4S8MR21-F1
#
_entry.id   AF-A0A4S8MR21-F1
#
_cell.length_a   1.000
_cell.length_b   1.000
_cell.length_c   1.000
_cell.angle_alpha   90.00
_cell.angle_beta   90.00
_cell.angle_gamma   90.00
#
_symmetry.space_group_name_H-M   'P 1'
#
loop_
_entity.id
_entity.type
_entity.pdbx_description
1 polymer ?
#
loop_
_entity_poly.entity_id
_entity_poly.type
_entity_poly.pdbx_seq_one_letter_code
_entity_poly.pdbx_strand_id
1 'polypeptide(L)'
;MPVRSLPPPAKKRKIEQSAIARSIQEHEDKTTAAISNNSSLNSLADLVDLAQETSDPQDTSKAIYALYRVFVIIITNGKLSLGGGDDNTKAVKAWLWERLNIYVDFLTELLQDEEKALRVSSLQILLSLQKHLSSSASQTSSPPTPQFHVSHFKKIVSALLLCPPSKRRVDGRDDQSNASSTGKLDSDVLSLFHETWFSVHDDIRWFFLREAGTILSTISLNEQPYVPVNLLSILEGLTTFPTEPSELNSWWVPELGQKPPKTKKASKGNSQESDEDDDEGAGLGEQEDAEDDWRKFFDEPEAKSSGASSNKSKGPLGRIHTLTIHQSLHNLPSHRAVFTRAWLNLLPKLTVPNDLEMTKSLAIRALNVMHRGVMPHLTRPVLVMDWVGACVDFGGAVGLLALNALFMLMKEYNLDYPSFYTRLYAFLDRDVLHLKHRARFFRMMDTFLSSTHLPSLLLASFIKRLARLSLNAPPTAIVMILPFTYNVLKRHPALMVMIHRDEDNSNDPFNSTETNPLLTEALSSSLWEIQSHRSHYHSSVSTLAKIFSEAFTKQAYSMEDFLDHTYATLFDTEANRKIKKEPALAIETGQPRPPLFSDSDQAGGDVVNELWTFG
;
A
#
# COMPACT_ATOMS: atom_id res chain seq x y z
N MET A 1 -36.19 9.25 18.29
CA MET A 1 -35.54 10.00 17.19
C MET A 1 -34.36 9.17 16.70
N PRO A 2 -34.22 8.90 15.39
CA PRO A 2 -33.08 8.15 14.89
C PRO A 2 -31.79 8.90 15.21
N VAL A 3 -30.76 8.16 15.63
CA VAL A 3 -29.42 8.69 15.89
C VAL A 3 -28.92 9.38 14.62
N ARG A 4 -28.58 10.68 14.69
CA ARG A 4 -28.08 11.43 13.53
C ARG A 4 -26.78 10.78 13.05
N SER A 5 -26.82 10.18 11.87
CA SER A 5 -25.67 9.55 11.20
C SER A 5 -24.85 10.52 10.35
N LEU A 6 -25.36 11.72 10.10
CA LEU A 6 -24.69 12.76 9.31
C LEU A 6 -24.40 14.00 10.19
N PRO A 7 -23.28 14.70 9.94
CA PRO A 7 -23.01 15.98 10.61
C PRO A 7 -24.13 16.99 10.32
N PRO A 8 -24.42 17.91 11.26
CA PRO A 8 -25.43 18.95 11.05
C PRO A 8 -25.06 19.80 9.83
N PRO A 9 -26.04 20.16 8.96
CA PRO A 9 -25.76 20.94 7.78
C PRO A 9 -25.11 22.28 8.15
N ALA A 10 -24.04 22.64 7.45
CA ALA A 10 -23.40 23.95 7.61
C ALA A 10 -24.42 25.07 7.40
N LYS A 11 -24.29 26.15 8.18
CA LYS A 11 -25.27 27.26 8.30
C LYS A 11 -25.81 27.68 6.92
N LYS A 12 -27.13 27.53 6.74
CA LYS A 12 -27.88 27.91 5.53
C LYS A 12 -27.61 29.38 5.17
N ARG A 13 -26.93 29.62 4.04
CA ARG A 13 -26.96 30.92 3.35
C ARG A 13 -28.32 31.00 2.63
N LYS A 14 -29.15 31.99 2.98
CA LYS A 14 -30.43 32.28 2.29
C LYS A 14 -30.13 32.72 0.86
N ILE A 15 -30.43 31.88 -0.13
CA ILE A 15 -30.40 32.22 -1.57
C ILE A 15 -31.62 31.54 -2.23
N GLU A 16 -32.15 32.20 -3.27
CA GLU A 16 -33.40 31.92 -3.97
C GLU A 16 -33.59 30.42 -4.30
N GLN A 17 -34.77 29.89 -3.97
CA GLN A 17 -35.15 28.52 -4.31
C GLN A 17 -35.54 28.46 -5.79
N SER A 18 -34.81 27.68 -6.58
CA SER A 18 -35.21 27.30 -7.93
C SER A 18 -36.58 26.60 -7.92
N ALA A 19 -37.31 26.64 -9.04
CA ALA A 19 -38.59 25.95 -9.17
C ALA A 19 -38.45 24.43 -8.95
N ILE A 20 -37.32 23.85 -9.37
CA ILE A 20 -36.98 22.44 -9.19
C ILE A 20 -36.79 22.11 -7.70
N ALA A 21 -36.08 22.96 -6.94
CA ALA A 21 -35.91 22.77 -5.50
C ALA A 21 -37.24 22.77 -4.73
N ARG A 22 -38.22 23.56 -5.16
CA ARG A 22 -39.57 23.55 -4.57
C ARG A 22 -40.32 22.26 -4.90
N SER A 23 -40.24 21.81 -6.16
CA SER A 23 -40.82 20.53 -6.57
C SER A 23 -40.26 19.36 -5.74
N ILE A 24 -38.92 19.29 -5.59
CA ILE A 24 -38.27 18.27 -4.75
C ILE A 24 -38.84 18.27 -3.33
N GLN A 25 -38.99 19.45 -2.73
CA GLN A 25 -39.54 19.57 -1.37
C GLN A 25 -41.01 19.14 -1.29
N GLU A 26 -41.84 19.50 -2.28
CA GLU A 26 -43.22 19.06 -2.34
C GLU A 26 -43.35 17.53 -2.50
N HIS A 27 -42.50 16.92 -3.33
CA HIS A 27 -42.46 15.46 -3.48
C HIS A 27 -41.93 14.76 -2.22
N GLU A 28 -40.97 15.34 -1.50
CA GLU A 28 -40.50 14.88 -0.17
C GLU A 28 -41.65 14.92 0.86
N ASP A 29 -42.38 16.03 0.96
CA ASP A 29 -43.49 16.18 1.91
C ASP A 29 -44.66 15.23 1.58
N LYS A 30 -44.98 15.06 0.29
CA LYS A 30 -46.02 14.12 -0.18
C LYS A 30 -45.63 12.67 0.11
N THR A 31 -44.39 12.27 -0.15
CA THR A 31 -43.91 10.90 0.10
C THR A 31 -43.84 10.60 1.59
N THR A 32 -43.35 11.52 2.41
CA THR A 32 -43.28 11.33 3.88
C THR A 32 -44.67 11.22 4.50
N ALA A 33 -45.63 12.06 4.08
CA ALA A 33 -47.04 11.94 4.49
C ALA A 33 -47.69 10.64 3.99
N ALA A 34 -47.34 10.19 2.78
CA ALA A 34 -47.84 8.92 2.25
C ALA A 34 -47.31 7.71 3.03
N ILE A 35 -46.06 7.76 3.48
CA ILE A 35 -45.46 6.69 4.29
C ILE A 35 -46.12 6.58 5.66
N SER A 36 -46.48 7.71 6.29
CA SER A 36 -47.21 7.70 7.57
C SER A 36 -48.66 7.25 7.43
N ASN A 37 -49.30 7.58 6.30
CA ASN A 37 -50.71 7.27 6.05
C ASN A 37 -50.94 5.94 5.30
N ASN A 38 -49.88 5.19 4.98
CA ASN A 38 -49.91 3.97 4.16
C ASN A 38 -50.65 4.16 2.81
N SER A 39 -50.50 5.33 2.18
CA SER A 39 -51.08 5.62 0.86
C SER A 39 -50.10 5.33 -0.28
N SER A 40 -50.48 5.67 -1.51
CA SER A 40 -49.68 5.41 -2.72
C SER A 40 -48.29 6.07 -2.66
N LEU A 41 -47.28 5.32 -3.10
CA LEU A 41 -45.86 5.70 -3.06
C LEU A 41 -45.34 6.22 -4.41
N ASN A 42 -46.22 6.52 -5.37
CA ASN A 42 -45.83 6.90 -6.74
C ASN A 42 -44.95 8.17 -6.78
N SER A 43 -45.16 9.09 -5.85
CA SER A 43 -44.36 10.31 -5.70
C SER A 43 -42.89 10.05 -5.39
N LEU A 44 -42.52 8.83 -4.95
CA LEU A 44 -41.13 8.41 -4.78
C LEU A 44 -40.45 8.15 -6.13
N ALA A 45 -41.17 7.59 -7.12
CA ALA A 45 -40.62 7.39 -8.46
C ALA A 45 -40.31 8.74 -9.10
N ASP A 46 -41.26 9.68 -9.05
CA ASP A 46 -41.07 11.03 -9.55
C ASP A 46 -39.86 11.72 -8.90
N LEU A 47 -39.62 11.47 -7.60
CA LEU A 47 -38.48 12.03 -6.87
C LEU A 47 -37.15 11.42 -7.34
N VAL A 48 -37.11 10.11 -7.58
CA VAL A 48 -35.91 9.41 -8.10
C VAL A 48 -35.60 9.88 -9.51
N ASP A 49 -36.60 9.98 -10.37
CA ASP A 49 -36.44 10.42 -11.75
C ASP A 49 -35.99 11.90 -11.80
N LEU A 50 -36.59 12.77 -10.99
CA LEU A 50 -36.14 14.16 -10.82
C LEU A 50 -34.69 14.25 -10.34
N ALA A 51 -34.25 13.37 -9.45
CA ALA A 51 -32.87 13.37 -8.97
C ALA A 51 -31.86 13.01 -10.07
N GLN A 52 -32.22 12.11 -10.99
CA GLN A 52 -31.38 11.71 -12.12
C GLN A 52 -31.34 12.76 -13.24
N GLU A 53 -32.45 13.46 -13.48
CA GLU A 53 -32.55 14.46 -14.56
C GLU A 53 -31.97 15.83 -14.20
N THR A 54 -31.73 16.09 -12.90
CA THR A 54 -31.25 17.41 -12.45
C THR A 54 -29.76 17.60 -12.76
N SER A 55 -29.45 18.60 -13.60
CA SER A 55 -28.06 18.98 -13.94
C SER A 55 -27.39 19.92 -12.92
N ASP A 56 -28.15 20.77 -12.22
CA ASP A 56 -27.59 21.76 -11.28
C ASP A 56 -27.10 21.11 -9.98
N PRO A 57 -25.81 21.25 -9.60
CA PRO A 57 -25.25 20.58 -8.44
C PRO A 57 -25.93 20.92 -7.11
N GLN A 58 -26.45 22.14 -6.96
CA GLN A 58 -27.16 22.53 -5.73
C GLN A 58 -28.50 21.79 -5.62
N ASP A 59 -29.26 21.69 -6.70
CA ASP A 59 -30.52 20.98 -6.72
C ASP A 59 -30.34 19.45 -6.65
N THR A 60 -29.32 18.89 -7.32
CA THR A 60 -28.93 17.49 -7.17
C THR A 60 -28.59 17.15 -5.71
N SER A 61 -27.83 18.02 -5.02
CA SER A 61 -27.53 17.81 -3.60
C SER A 61 -28.78 17.78 -2.72
N LYS A 62 -29.75 18.66 -2.98
CA LYS A 62 -31.03 18.69 -2.26
C LYS A 62 -31.85 17.44 -2.54
N ALA A 63 -31.94 17.02 -3.81
CA ALA A 63 -32.67 15.82 -4.23
C ALA A 63 -32.12 14.57 -3.54
N ILE A 64 -30.79 14.42 -3.53
CA ILE A 64 -30.11 13.30 -2.89
C ILE A 64 -30.38 13.27 -1.38
N TYR A 65 -30.32 14.41 -0.68
CA TYR A 65 -30.64 14.45 0.75
C TYR A 65 -32.13 14.24 1.04
N ALA A 66 -33.03 14.68 0.17
CA ALA A 66 -34.47 14.42 0.28
C ALA A 66 -34.76 12.92 0.14
N LEU A 67 -34.25 12.28 -0.92
CA LEU A 67 -34.33 10.82 -1.11
C LEU A 67 -33.77 10.07 0.10
N TYR A 68 -32.61 10.49 0.61
CA TYR A 68 -32.02 9.89 1.79
C TYR A 68 -32.98 9.90 2.99
N ARG A 69 -33.60 11.05 3.30
CA ARG A 69 -34.54 11.13 4.44
C ARG A 69 -35.76 10.24 4.23
N VAL A 70 -36.32 10.23 3.03
CA VAL A 70 -37.47 9.39 2.68
C VAL A 70 -37.11 7.90 2.83
N PHE A 71 -35.98 7.46 2.26
CA PHE A 71 -35.54 6.07 2.38
C PHE A 71 -35.19 5.67 3.82
N VAL A 72 -34.59 6.55 4.63
CA VAL A 72 -34.36 6.27 6.06
C VAL A 72 -35.68 6.04 6.80
N ILE A 73 -36.73 6.82 6.51
CA ILE A 73 -38.06 6.62 7.09
C ILE A 73 -38.65 5.26 6.63
N ILE A 74 -38.50 4.90 5.36
CA ILE A 74 -38.96 3.60 4.82
C ILE A 74 -38.24 2.43 5.52
N ILE A 75 -36.92 2.52 5.68
CA ILE A 75 -36.08 1.49 6.30
C ILE A 75 -36.40 1.33 7.79
N THR A 76 -36.51 2.44 8.53
CA THR A 76 -36.78 2.43 9.98
C THR A 76 -38.21 1.97 10.31
N ASN A 77 -39.16 2.18 9.41
CA ASN A 77 -40.53 1.65 9.55
C ASN A 77 -40.65 0.16 9.18
N GLY A 78 -39.55 -0.52 8.83
CA GLY A 78 -39.55 -1.96 8.54
C GLY A 78 -40.25 -2.36 7.24
N LYS A 79 -40.60 -1.39 6.38
CA LYS A 79 -41.33 -1.64 5.12
C LYS A 79 -40.52 -2.43 4.08
N LEU A 80 -39.20 -2.55 4.28
CA LEU A 80 -38.27 -3.31 3.44
C LEU A 80 -37.93 -4.71 3.97
N SER A 81 -38.52 -5.12 5.10
CA SER A 81 -38.28 -6.44 5.71
C SER A 81 -38.69 -7.62 4.81
N LEU A 82 -37.86 -8.66 4.77
CA LEU A 82 -38.07 -9.88 3.96
C LEU A 82 -39.21 -10.78 4.49
N GLY A 83 -39.72 -10.54 5.70
CA GLY A 83 -40.75 -11.37 6.34
C GLY A 83 -42.18 -10.90 6.10
N GLY A 84 -43.06 -11.84 5.71
CA GLY A 84 -44.51 -11.78 5.88
C GLY A 84 -45.29 -10.78 5.00
N GLY A 85 -46.32 -11.29 4.32
CA GLY A 85 -47.34 -10.49 3.64
C GLY A 85 -47.88 -11.12 2.35
N ASP A 86 -49.07 -10.69 1.95
CA ASP A 86 -49.74 -11.11 0.70
C ASP A 86 -48.88 -10.76 -0.53
N ASP A 87 -49.12 -11.40 -1.67
CA ASP A 87 -48.31 -11.22 -2.90
C ASP A 87 -48.21 -9.76 -3.37
N ASN A 88 -49.26 -8.96 -3.13
CA ASN A 88 -49.26 -7.51 -3.38
C ASN A 88 -48.22 -6.77 -2.53
N THR A 89 -48.04 -7.17 -1.26
CA THR A 89 -47.05 -6.54 -0.36
C THR A 89 -45.63 -6.94 -0.76
N LYS A 90 -45.41 -8.16 -1.25
CA LYS A 90 -44.13 -8.60 -1.80
C LYS A 90 -43.77 -7.82 -3.06
N ALA A 91 -44.73 -7.58 -3.95
CA ALA A 91 -44.53 -6.76 -5.14
C ALA A 91 -44.14 -5.31 -4.79
N VAL A 92 -44.82 -4.70 -3.81
CA VAL A 92 -44.46 -3.36 -3.32
C VAL A 92 -43.06 -3.34 -2.70
N LYS A 93 -42.69 -4.37 -1.94
CA LYS A 93 -41.33 -4.53 -1.38
C LYS A 93 -40.27 -4.64 -2.48
N ALA A 94 -40.50 -5.48 -3.48
CA ALA A 94 -39.59 -5.63 -4.63
C ALA A 94 -39.40 -4.31 -5.37
N TRP A 95 -40.50 -3.60 -5.62
CA TRP A 95 -40.48 -2.27 -6.24
C TRP A 95 -39.70 -1.23 -5.40
N LEU A 96 -39.88 -1.23 -4.07
CA LEU A 96 -39.10 -0.35 -3.18
C LEU A 96 -37.60 -0.67 -3.21
N TRP A 97 -37.22 -1.96 -3.26
CA TRP A 97 -35.83 -2.38 -3.41
C TRP A 97 -35.24 -1.98 -4.75
N GLU A 98 -36.00 -2.09 -5.83
CA GLU A 98 -35.60 -1.60 -7.17
C GLU A 98 -35.33 -0.09 -7.14
N ARG A 99 -36.23 0.70 -6.56
CA ARG A 99 -36.03 2.17 -6.44
C ARG A 99 -34.84 2.52 -5.55
N LEU A 100 -34.64 1.80 -4.45
CA LEU A 100 -33.45 1.97 -3.61
C LEU A 100 -32.18 1.63 -4.39
N ASN A 101 -32.18 0.56 -5.19
CA ASN A 101 -31.03 0.18 -6.02
C ASN A 101 -30.71 1.24 -7.06
N ILE A 102 -31.72 1.78 -7.77
CA ILE A 102 -31.53 2.88 -8.73
C ILE A 102 -30.91 4.10 -8.05
N TYR A 103 -31.39 4.44 -6.85
CA TYR A 103 -30.83 5.55 -6.08
C TYR A 103 -29.39 5.28 -5.61
N VAL A 104 -29.09 4.07 -5.13
CA VAL A 104 -27.74 3.68 -4.74
C VAL A 104 -26.80 3.70 -5.93
N ASP A 105 -27.21 3.18 -7.08
CA ASP A 105 -26.40 3.16 -8.30
C ASP A 105 -26.11 4.61 -8.76
N PHE A 106 -27.10 5.50 -8.70
CA PHE A 106 -26.90 6.93 -8.94
C PHE A 106 -25.90 7.57 -7.95
N LEU A 107 -25.98 7.25 -6.64
CA LEU A 107 -25.00 7.72 -5.66
C LEU A 107 -23.58 7.18 -5.93
N THR A 108 -23.46 5.95 -6.44
CA THR A 108 -22.15 5.37 -6.76
C THR A 108 -21.49 6.06 -7.96
N GLU A 109 -22.27 6.46 -8.96
CA GLU A 109 -21.80 7.24 -10.11
C GLU A 109 -21.34 8.65 -9.70
N LEU A 110 -22.01 9.26 -8.73
CA LEU A 110 -21.66 10.59 -8.23
C LEU A 110 -20.34 10.64 -7.44
N LEU A 111 -19.73 9.49 -7.14
CA LEU A 111 -18.39 9.45 -6.53
C LEU A 111 -17.30 9.97 -7.47
N GLN A 112 -17.56 10.00 -8.79
CA GLN A 112 -16.67 10.51 -9.83
C GLN A 112 -17.19 11.81 -10.46
N ASP A 113 -18.12 12.50 -9.78
CA ASP A 113 -18.63 13.78 -10.26
C ASP A 113 -17.56 14.89 -10.17
N GLU A 114 -17.61 15.92 -11.02
CA GLU A 114 -16.67 17.05 -10.97
C GLU A 114 -16.73 17.80 -9.62
N GLU A 115 -17.92 17.87 -9.02
CA GLU A 115 -18.16 18.64 -7.80
C GLU A 115 -17.79 17.87 -6.52
N LYS A 116 -16.78 18.37 -5.80
CA LYS A 116 -16.33 17.81 -4.51
C LYS A 116 -17.46 17.66 -3.50
N ALA A 117 -18.38 18.62 -3.44
CA ALA A 117 -19.49 18.57 -2.50
C ALA A 117 -20.42 17.37 -2.75
N LEU A 118 -20.66 17.03 -4.02
CA LEU A 118 -21.47 15.89 -4.41
C LEU A 118 -20.75 14.57 -4.11
N ARG A 119 -19.46 14.44 -4.42
CA ARG A 119 -18.65 13.26 -4.07
C ARG A 119 -18.68 12.96 -2.57
N VAL A 120 -18.42 13.99 -1.75
CA VAL A 120 -18.42 13.89 -0.27
C VAL A 120 -19.80 13.49 0.26
N SER A 121 -20.85 14.18 -0.20
CA SER A 121 -22.22 13.90 0.26
C SER A 121 -22.70 12.49 -0.13
N SER A 122 -22.35 12.03 -1.33
CA SER A 122 -22.73 10.71 -1.84
C SER A 122 -22.11 9.59 -1.01
N LEU A 123 -20.80 9.67 -0.72
CA LEU A 123 -20.13 8.68 0.12
C LEU A 123 -20.70 8.65 1.55
N GLN A 124 -20.94 9.82 2.14
CA GLN A 124 -21.56 9.93 3.47
C GLN A 124 -22.95 9.30 3.50
N ILE A 125 -23.76 9.53 2.46
CA ILE A 125 -25.11 8.97 2.36
C ILE A 125 -25.04 7.46 2.19
N LEU A 126 -24.21 6.94 1.28
CA LEU A 126 -24.03 5.50 1.06
C LEU A 126 -23.71 4.75 2.36
N LEU A 127 -22.74 5.24 3.14
CA LEU A 127 -22.33 4.61 4.40
C LEU A 127 -23.32 4.83 5.54
N SER A 128 -24.07 5.93 5.53
CA SER A 128 -25.17 6.13 6.47
C SER A 128 -26.37 5.22 6.17
N LEU A 129 -26.69 4.96 4.89
CA LEU A 129 -27.71 3.99 4.48
C LEU A 129 -27.31 2.57 4.91
N GLN A 130 -26.02 2.21 4.78
CA GLN A 130 -25.52 0.92 5.28
C GLN A 130 -25.83 0.71 6.76
N LYS A 131 -25.71 1.76 7.58
CA LYS A 131 -26.03 1.70 9.01
C LYS A 131 -27.51 1.44 9.27
N HIS A 132 -28.39 2.15 8.58
CA HIS A 132 -29.85 1.99 8.74
C HIS A 132 -30.35 0.65 8.21
N LEU A 133 -29.84 0.20 7.05
CA LEU A 133 -30.17 -1.10 6.46
C LEU A 133 -29.74 -2.25 7.37
N SER A 134 -28.51 -2.19 7.90
CA SER A 134 -28.00 -3.21 8.82
C SER A 134 -28.80 -3.26 10.12
N SER A 135 -29.15 -2.09 10.69
CA SER A 135 -29.97 -2.03 11.92
C SER A 135 -31.39 -2.57 11.73
N SER A 136 -32.02 -2.26 10.59
CA SER A 136 -33.34 -2.79 10.25
C SER A 136 -33.31 -4.31 10.04
N ALA A 137 -32.26 -4.83 9.39
CA ALA A 137 -32.06 -6.26 9.20
C ALA A 137 -31.89 -7.00 10.55
N SER A 138 -31.07 -6.47 11.45
CA SER A 138 -30.88 -7.06 12.79
C SER A 138 -32.18 -7.13 13.59
N GLN A 139 -33.00 -6.08 13.54
CA GLN A 139 -34.28 -6.00 14.25
C GLN A 139 -35.35 -6.93 13.68
N THR A 140 -35.29 -7.21 12.38
CA THR A 140 -36.26 -8.05 11.68
C THR A 140 -35.98 -9.54 11.86
N SER A 141 -34.73 -9.92 12.17
CA SER A 141 -34.37 -11.32 12.43
C SER A 141 -35.02 -11.83 13.72
N SER A 142 -35.51 -13.07 13.71
CA SER A 142 -36.11 -13.74 14.88
C SER A 142 -35.35 -15.03 15.18
N PRO A 143 -34.51 -15.09 16.23
CA PRO A 143 -34.24 -14.04 17.23
C PRO A 143 -33.42 -12.86 16.65
N PRO A 144 -33.45 -11.67 17.28
CA PRO A 144 -32.69 -10.50 16.83
C PRO A 144 -31.19 -10.77 16.94
N THR A 145 -30.60 -11.05 15.80
CA THR A 145 -29.17 -11.31 15.61
C THR A 145 -28.53 -10.10 14.92
N PRO A 146 -27.34 -9.65 15.34
CA PRO A 146 -26.63 -8.59 14.63
C PRO A 146 -26.32 -9.01 13.19
N GLN A 147 -26.86 -8.27 12.22
CA GLN A 147 -26.64 -8.50 10.80
C GLN A 147 -26.01 -7.29 10.13
N PHE A 148 -25.24 -7.55 9.08
CA PHE A 148 -24.66 -6.54 8.22
C PHE A 148 -25.23 -6.70 6.82
N HIS A 149 -25.69 -5.61 6.21
CA HIS A 149 -26.29 -5.68 4.89
C HIS A 149 -25.21 -5.76 3.79
N VAL A 150 -24.76 -6.97 3.48
CA VAL A 150 -23.59 -7.24 2.61
C VAL A 150 -23.80 -6.74 1.19
N SER A 151 -24.97 -6.96 0.59
CA SER A 151 -25.22 -6.63 -0.83
C SER A 151 -25.10 -5.13 -1.12
N HIS A 152 -25.63 -4.26 -0.25
CA HIS A 152 -25.45 -2.79 -0.34
C HIS A 152 -23.98 -2.42 -0.17
N PHE A 153 -23.31 -3.00 0.83
CA PHE A 153 -21.90 -2.69 1.06
C PHE A 153 -21.00 -3.14 -0.10
N LYS A 154 -21.30 -4.28 -0.73
CA LYS A 154 -20.62 -4.75 -1.94
C LYS A 154 -20.70 -3.73 -3.08
N LYS A 155 -21.86 -3.06 -3.24
CA LYS A 155 -22.02 -1.95 -4.21
C LYS A 155 -21.12 -0.75 -3.86
N ILE A 156 -20.99 -0.42 -2.57
CA ILE A 156 -20.09 0.66 -2.12
C ILE A 156 -18.63 0.29 -2.44
N VAL A 157 -18.21 -0.93 -2.10
CA VAL A 157 -16.84 -1.39 -2.37
C VAL A 157 -16.57 -1.44 -3.87
N SER A 158 -17.51 -1.96 -4.68
CA SER A 158 -17.35 -1.97 -6.13
C SER A 158 -17.27 -0.56 -6.70
N ALA A 159 -18.03 0.40 -6.17
CA ALA A 159 -17.97 1.78 -6.62
C ALA A 159 -16.64 2.46 -6.28
N LEU A 160 -16.09 2.23 -5.08
CA LEU A 160 -14.78 2.73 -4.69
C LEU A 160 -13.64 2.14 -5.54
N LEU A 161 -13.79 0.89 -6.00
CA LEU A 161 -12.77 0.19 -6.77
C LEU A 161 -12.87 0.43 -8.28
N LEU A 162 -14.08 0.36 -8.85
CA LEU A 162 -14.34 0.53 -10.29
C LEU A 162 -14.45 2.00 -10.68
N CYS A 163 -14.90 2.86 -9.76
CA CYS A 163 -15.08 4.29 -10.00
C CYS A 163 -15.89 4.57 -11.30
N PRO A 164 -17.18 4.17 -11.35
CA PRO A 164 -17.99 4.35 -12.55
C PRO A 164 -18.14 5.84 -12.90
N PRO A 165 -18.16 6.20 -14.18
CA PRO A 165 -18.29 7.60 -14.60
C PRO A 165 -19.66 8.17 -14.19
N SER A 166 -19.67 9.45 -13.78
CA SER A 166 -20.92 10.17 -13.47
C SER A 166 -21.77 10.33 -14.74
N LYS A 167 -23.05 9.96 -14.66
CA LYS A 167 -24.04 10.19 -15.73
C LYS A 167 -24.59 11.62 -15.75
N ARG A 168 -24.25 12.45 -14.76
CA ARG A 168 -24.71 13.84 -14.69
C ARG A 168 -24.16 14.62 -15.90
N ARG A 169 -25.05 15.06 -16.78
CA ARG A 169 -24.69 15.90 -17.93
C ARG A 169 -24.36 17.31 -17.43
N VAL A 170 -23.07 17.66 -17.48
CA VAL A 170 -22.63 19.05 -17.33
C VAL A 170 -22.83 19.74 -18.67
N ASP A 171 -23.70 20.75 -18.73
CA ASP A 171 -23.91 21.51 -19.96
C ASP A 171 -22.61 22.20 -20.41
N GLY A 172 -22.13 21.86 -21.61
CA GLY A 172 -21.14 22.67 -22.35
C GLY A 172 -19.70 22.17 -22.44
N ARG A 173 -19.39 20.88 -22.20
CA ARG A 173 -18.05 20.33 -22.52
C ARG A 173 -18.13 19.04 -23.34
N ASP A 174 -17.36 19.01 -24.42
CA ASP A 174 -17.15 17.82 -25.24
C ASP A 174 -16.54 16.68 -24.41
N ASP A 175 -17.14 15.50 -24.53
CA ASP A 175 -16.84 14.21 -23.85
C ASP A 175 -15.38 13.73 -23.90
N GLN A 176 -14.48 14.43 -24.59
CA GLN A 176 -13.12 13.97 -24.89
C GLN A 176 -12.08 14.31 -23.81
N SER A 177 -12.34 15.25 -22.90
CA SER A 177 -11.34 15.71 -21.92
C SER A 177 -11.26 14.88 -20.62
N ASN A 178 -12.35 14.20 -20.22
CA ASN A 178 -12.40 13.38 -19.00
C ASN A 178 -11.97 11.92 -19.21
N ALA A 179 -11.75 11.46 -20.44
CA ALA A 179 -11.42 10.06 -20.75
C ALA A 179 -10.07 9.57 -20.18
N SER A 180 -9.19 10.46 -19.72
CA SER A 180 -7.86 10.10 -19.19
C SER A 180 -7.84 9.84 -17.67
N SER A 181 -8.87 10.27 -16.94
CA SER A 181 -9.03 10.06 -15.50
C SER A 181 -10.16 9.09 -15.13
N THR A 182 -10.91 8.61 -16.12
CA THR A 182 -12.00 7.64 -15.90
C THR A 182 -11.49 6.39 -15.19
N GLY A 183 -12.03 6.12 -14.01
CA GLY A 183 -11.73 4.92 -13.22
C GLY A 183 -10.63 5.08 -12.17
N LYS A 184 -9.97 6.24 -12.02
CA LYS A 184 -9.06 6.50 -10.88
C LYS A 184 -9.83 7.06 -9.69
N LEU A 185 -9.57 6.53 -8.50
CA LEU A 185 -10.20 7.04 -7.28
C LEU A 185 -9.70 8.46 -6.97
N ASP A 186 -10.63 9.40 -6.82
CA ASP A 186 -10.29 10.76 -6.44
C ASP A 186 -9.70 10.83 -5.03
N SER A 187 -8.67 11.67 -4.87
CA SER A 187 -7.92 11.78 -3.61
C SER A 187 -8.78 12.28 -2.45
N ASP A 188 -9.82 13.07 -2.70
CA ASP A 188 -10.69 13.58 -1.66
C ASP A 188 -11.66 12.50 -1.14
N VAL A 189 -12.24 11.69 -2.03
CA VAL A 189 -13.05 10.50 -1.68
C VAL A 189 -12.21 9.52 -0.89
N LEU A 190 -10.97 9.26 -1.33
CA LEU A 190 -10.01 8.42 -0.61
C LEU A 190 -9.74 8.95 0.80
N SER A 191 -9.39 10.24 0.94
CA SER A 191 -9.09 10.84 2.24
C SER A 191 -10.29 10.78 3.19
N LEU A 192 -11.49 11.10 2.68
CA LEU A 192 -12.71 11.03 3.45
C LEU A 192 -13.00 9.61 3.91
N PHE A 193 -12.92 8.63 3.00
CA PHE A 193 -13.15 7.23 3.33
C PHE A 193 -12.19 6.74 4.42
N HIS A 194 -10.92 7.09 4.26
CA HIS A 194 -9.86 6.67 5.14
C HIS A 194 -9.98 7.27 6.55
N GLU A 195 -10.13 8.59 6.64
CA GLU A 195 -10.14 9.33 7.91
C GLU A 195 -11.40 9.08 8.74
N THR A 196 -12.55 8.90 8.07
CA THR A 196 -13.83 8.83 8.80
C THR A 196 -14.30 7.41 9.07
N TRP A 197 -13.97 6.43 8.22
CA TRP A 197 -14.51 5.08 8.34
C TRP A 197 -13.44 3.99 8.39
N PHE A 198 -12.55 3.92 7.40
CA PHE A 198 -11.66 2.75 7.23
C PHE A 198 -10.60 2.60 8.33
N SER A 199 -10.01 3.72 8.79
CA SER A 199 -9.07 3.71 9.90
C SER A 199 -9.78 3.61 11.26
N VAL A 200 -11.01 4.13 11.36
CA VAL A 200 -11.73 4.30 12.64
C VAL A 200 -12.54 3.07 13.04
N HIS A 201 -13.18 2.37 12.10
CA HIS A 201 -14.16 1.32 12.40
C HIS A 201 -13.69 -0.07 11.93
N ASP A 202 -13.71 -1.03 12.85
CA ASP A 202 -13.17 -2.38 12.61
C ASP A 202 -14.09 -3.24 11.75
N ASP A 203 -15.42 -3.07 11.88
CA ASP A 203 -16.41 -3.75 11.04
C ASP A 203 -16.30 -3.32 9.58
N ILE A 204 -16.25 -2.01 9.31
CA ILE A 204 -16.07 -1.49 7.95
C ILE A 204 -14.77 -2.03 7.36
N ARG A 205 -13.66 -1.99 8.11
CA ARG A 205 -12.37 -2.48 7.63
C ARG A 205 -12.43 -3.96 7.26
N TRP A 206 -13.02 -4.79 8.12
CA TRP A 206 -13.14 -6.22 7.90
C TRP A 206 -14.01 -6.55 6.68
N PHE A 207 -15.21 -5.98 6.59
CA PHE A 207 -16.09 -6.20 5.44
C PHE A 207 -15.49 -5.64 4.15
N PHE A 208 -14.81 -4.50 4.21
CA PHE A 208 -14.15 -3.91 3.04
C PHE A 208 -13.08 -4.83 2.48
N LEU A 209 -12.16 -5.33 3.33
CA LEU A 209 -11.10 -6.21 2.89
C LEU A 209 -11.65 -7.55 2.35
N ARG A 210 -12.77 -8.03 2.90
CA ARG A 210 -13.43 -9.25 2.44
C ARG A 210 -13.98 -9.08 1.04
N GLU A 211 -14.80 -8.04 0.83
CA GLU A 211 -15.41 -7.77 -0.47
C GLU A 211 -14.39 -7.32 -1.52
N ALA A 212 -13.38 -6.54 -1.14
CA ALA A 212 -12.32 -6.15 -2.06
C ALA A 212 -11.55 -7.39 -2.56
N GLY A 213 -11.28 -8.35 -1.68
CA GLY A 213 -10.65 -9.62 -2.04
C GLY A 213 -11.50 -10.49 -2.97
N THR A 214 -12.83 -10.53 -2.80
CA THR A 214 -13.75 -11.30 -3.66
C THR A 214 -13.91 -10.64 -5.03
N ILE A 215 -14.12 -9.32 -5.06
CA ILE A 215 -14.23 -8.54 -6.30
C ILE A 215 -12.97 -8.71 -7.15
N LEU A 216 -11.79 -8.65 -6.54
CA LEU A 216 -10.52 -8.78 -7.24
C LEU A 216 -10.26 -10.19 -7.80
N SER A 217 -10.77 -11.24 -7.14
CA SER A 217 -10.70 -12.61 -7.68
C SER A 217 -11.60 -12.81 -8.90
N THR A 218 -12.73 -12.09 -8.98
CA THR A 218 -13.69 -12.22 -10.09
C THR A 218 -13.36 -11.34 -11.29
N ILE A 219 -12.59 -10.26 -11.10
CA ILE A 219 -12.34 -9.28 -12.16
C ILE A 219 -11.20 -9.72 -13.10
N SER A 220 -11.49 -9.60 -14.40
CA SER A 220 -10.52 -9.68 -15.48
C SER A 220 -9.77 -8.34 -15.64
N LEU A 221 -8.45 -8.37 -15.55
CA LEU A 221 -7.59 -7.17 -15.65
C LEU A 221 -7.72 -6.42 -16.98
N ASN A 222 -8.10 -7.13 -18.05
CA ASN A 222 -8.25 -6.55 -19.39
C ASN A 222 -9.43 -5.58 -19.48
N GLU A 223 -10.45 -5.75 -18.64
CA GLU A 223 -11.65 -4.92 -18.66
C GLU A 223 -11.53 -3.71 -17.74
N GLN A 224 -10.80 -3.84 -16.62
CA GLN A 224 -10.75 -2.83 -15.55
C GLN A 224 -9.33 -2.70 -14.95
N PRO A 225 -8.41 -1.99 -15.62
CA PRO A 225 -7.00 -1.90 -15.22
C PRO A 225 -6.76 -1.07 -13.94
N TYR A 226 -7.69 -0.19 -13.57
CA TYR A 226 -7.53 0.72 -12.44
C TYR A 226 -7.92 0.12 -11.08
N VAL A 227 -8.65 -1.00 -11.06
CA VAL A 227 -9.12 -1.64 -9.82
C VAL A 227 -7.96 -1.99 -8.86
N PRO A 228 -6.86 -2.64 -9.31
CA PRO A 228 -5.71 -2.91 -8.44
C PRO A 228 -5.03 -1.63 -7.94
N VAL A 229 -5.00 -0.58 -8.78
CA VAL A 229 -4.39 0.71 -8.43
C VAL A 229 -5.19 1.44 -7.35
N ASN A 230 -6.51 1.42 -7.45
CA ASN A 230 -7.41 2.02 -6.47
C ASN A 230 -7.34 1.26 -5.15
N LEU A 231 -7.37 -0.09 -5.19
CA LEU A 231 -7.21 -0.90 -3.99
C LEU A 231 -5.86 -0.66 -3.31
N LEU A 232 -4.76 -0.63 -4.07
CA LEU A 232 -3.43 -0.32 -3.54
C LEU A 232 -3.41 1.05 -2.87
N SER A 233 -4.04 2.07 -3.48
CA SER A 233 -4.10 3.43 -2.91
C SER A 233 -4.88 3.48 -1.59
N ILE A 234 -5.95 2.68 -1.45
CA ILE A 234 -6.70 2.56 -0.19
C ILE A 234 -5.88 1.81 0.88
N LEU A 235 -5.20 0.72 0.50
CA LEU A 235 -4.41 -0.09 1.42
C LEU A 235 -3.13 0.61 1.89
N GLU A 236 -2.52 1.45 1.07
CA GLU A 236 -1.36 2.29 1.42
C GLU A 236 -1.66 3.25 2.58
N GLY A 237 -2.91 3.69 2.73
CA GLY A 237 -3.33 4.55 3.82
C GLY A 237 -3.30 3.88 5.19
N LEU A 238 -3.35 2.54 5.24
CA LEU A 238 -3.38 1.78 6.49
C LEU A 238 -2.04 1.85 7.22
N THR A 239 -1.92 2.81 8.13
CA THR A 239 -0.73 2.97 8.98
C THR A 239 -0.78 2.12 10.25
N THR A 240 -1.98 1.76 10.72
CA THR A 240 -2.18 0.95 11.93
C THR A 240 -3.18 -0.16 11.66
N PHE A 241 -2.83 -1.39 12.04
CA PHE A 241 -3.70 -2.55 11.96
C PHE A 241 -3.76 -3.26 13.33
N PRO A 242 -4.91 -3.79 13.76
CA PRO A 242 -5.04 -4.42 15.08
C PRO A 242 -3.98 -5.51 15.32
N THR A 243 -3.21 -5.33 16.38
CA THR A 243 -2.21 -6.28 16.88
C THR A 243 -2.72 -7.05 18.09
N GLU A 244 -3.53 -6.41 18.93
CA GLU A 244 -4.13 -7.00 20.13
C GLU A 244 -5.67 -7.13 20.00
N PRO A 245 -6.29 -8.17 20.59
CA PRO A 245 -7.76 -8.30 20.57
C PRO A 245 -8.51 -7.16 21.30
N SER A 246 -7.83 -6.46 22.21
CA SER A 246 -8.33 -5.28 22.95
C SER A 246 -8.55 -4.06 22.05
N GLU A 247 -7.83 -4.00 20.93
CA GLU A 247 -7.92 -2.90 19.96
C GLU A 247 -9.19 -2.98 19.10
N LEU A 248 -9.84 -4.14 19.05
CA LEU A 248 -11.13 -4.35 18.36
C LEU A 248 -12.28 -3.80 19.20
N ASN A 249 -12.56 -2.50 19.07
CA ASN A 249 -13.49 -1.80 19.97
C ASN A 249 -14.39 -0.76 19.30
N SER A 250 -14.17 -0.46 18.01
CA SER A 250 -14.89 0.59 17.30
C SER A 250 -15.77 0.00 16.20
N TRP A 251 -17.07 0.26 16.30
CA TRP A 251 -18.09 -0.33 15.45
C TRP A 251 -18.94 0.76 14.79
N TRP A 252 -19.07 0.72 13.45
CA TRP A 252 -19.97 1.61 12.73
C TRP A 252 -21.44 1.21 12.93
N VAL A 253 -21.71 -0.10 12.88
CA VAL A 253 -23.01 -0.69 13.22
C VAL A 253 -22.97 -1.09 14.71
N PRO A 254 -23.67 -0.36 15.60
CA PRO A 254 -23.54 -0.56 17.05
C PRO A 254 -23.93 -1.97 17.52
N GLU A 255 -24.84 -2.63 16.79
CA GLU A 255 -25.33 -3.97 17.09
C GLU A 255 -24.24 -5.04 16.93
N LEU A 256 -23.30 -4.87 15.98
CA LEU A 256 -22.16 -5.77 15.79
C LEU A 256 -21.13 -5.68 16.91
N GLY A 257 -21.19 -4.61 17.72
CA GLY A 257 -20.36 -4.46 18.91
C GLY A 257 -20.82 -5.33 20.10
N GLN A 258 -22.00 -5.95 20.03
CA GLN A 258 -22.44 -6.89 21.06
C GLN A 258 -21.57 -8.14 21.03
N LYS A 259 -21.16 -8.65 22.19
CA LYS A 259 -20.30 -9.84 22.21
C LYS A 259 -21.10 -11.05 21.71
N PRO A 260 -20.53 -11.88 20.80
CA PRO A 260 -21.20 -13.07 20.31
C PRO A 260 -21.52 -14.05 21.45
N PRO A 261 -22.60 -14.84 21.33
CA PRO A 261 -22.88 -15.90 22.29
C PRO A 261 -21.71 -16.89 22.34
N LYS A 262 -21.28 -17.25 23.55
CA LYS A 262 -20.20 -18.22 23.77
C LYS A 262 -20.62 -19.58 23.22
N THR A 263 -19.76 -20.21 22.44
CA THR A 263 -19.94 -21.61 22.04
C THR A 263 -20.04 -22.48 23.30
N LYS A 264 -21.15 -23.23 23.44
CA LYS A 264 -21.31 -24.16 24.56
C LYS A 264 -20.25 -25.26 24.39
N LYS A 265 -19.38 -25.44 25.40
CA LYS A 265 -18.49 -26.60 25.51
C LYS A 265 -19.35 -27.87 25.48
N ALA A 266 -19.14 -28.73 24.49
CA ALA A 266 -19.58 -30.11 24.61
C ALA A 266 -18.90 -30.72 25.85
N SER A 267 -19.70 -31.05 26.86
CA SER A 267 -19.23 -31.72 28.07
C SER A 267 -18.80 -33.14 27.71
N LYS A 268 -17.61 -33.54 28.17
CA LYS A 268 -17.11 -34.92 28.20
C LYS A 268 -18.21 -35.92 28.57
N GLY A 269 -18.49 -36.85 27.68
CA GLY A 269 -19.35 -38.01 27.92
C GLY A 269 -19.12 -39.08 26.86
N ASN A 270 -18.28 -40.04 27.21
CA ASN A 270 -18.15 -41.41 26.69
C ASN A 270 -18.22 -41.68 25.17
N SER A 271 -17.10 -42.18 24.65
CA SER A 271 -16.94 -42.83 23.35
C SER A 271 -17.87 -44.03 23.18
N GLN A 272 -18.74 -43.99 22.16
CA GLN A 272 -19.22 -45.16 21.45
C GLN A 272 -19.61 -44.77 20.03
N GLU A 273 -19.09 -45.54 19.07
CA GLU A 273 -19.33 -45.45 17.63
C GLU A 273 -20.83 -45.51 17.31
N SER A 274 -21.31 -44.58 16.49
CA SER A 274 -22.42 -44.81 15.57
C SER A 274 -22.44 -43.72 14.50
N ASP A 275 -22.81 -44.19 13.30
CA ASP A 275 -22.76 -43.55 11.99
C ASP A 275 -23.49 -42.21 11.84
N GLU A 276 -23.11 -41.54 10.74
CA GLU A 276 -23.90 -40.65 9.88
C GLU A 276 -25.16 -40.01 10.48
N ASP A 277 -25.08 -38.71 10.75
CA ASP A 277 -26.19 -37.78 10.49
C ASP A 277 -25.62 -36.37 10.26
N ASP A 278 -25.73 -35.92 9.01
CA ASP A 278 -25.55 -34.53 8.60
C ASP A 278 -26.63 -33.66 9.28
N ASP A 279 -26.29 -33.02 10.40
CA ASP A 279 -27.13 -31.97 10.98
C ASP A 279 -26.85 -30.65 10.25
N GLU A 280 -27.57 -30.45 9.15
CA GLU A 280 -27.71 -29.18 8.45
C GLU A 280 -28.23 -28.09 9.41
N GLY A 281 -27.31 -27.38 10.05
CA GLY A 281 -27.59 -26.12 10.73
C GLY A 281 -28.01 -25.06 9.72
N ALA A 282 -29.31 -24.99 9.46
CA ALA A 282 -29.97 -24.03 8.56
C ALA A 282 -29.65 -22.57 8.92
N GLY A 283 -28.54 -22.07 8.38
CA GLY A 283 -28.25 -20.65 8.23
C GLY A 283 -28.88 -20.14 6.92
N LEU A 284 -30.10 -19.62 7.00
CA LEU A 284 -30.69 -18.87 5.88
C LEU A 284 -29.88 -17.58 5.65
N GLY A 285 -28.97 -17.61 4.68
CA GLY A 285 -28.26 -16.43 4.20
C GLY A 285 -27.02 -16.76 3.37
N GLU A 286 -27.21 -16.75 2.04
CA GLU A 286 -26.20 -16.90 0.97
C GLU A 286 -25.60 -18.31 0.83
N GLN A 287 -26.16 -19.03 -0.14
CA GLN A 287 -25.65 -20.28 -0.70
C GLN A 287 -24.37 -19.95 -1.49
N GLU A 288 -23.27 -19.68 -0.79
CA GLU A 288 -21.92 -19.78 -1.37
C GLU A 288 -21.64 -21.28 -1.54
N ASP A 289 -21.29 -21.70 -2.76
CA ASP A 289 -20.97 -23.09 -3.10
C ASP A 289 -20.04 -23.70 -2.04
N ALA A 290 -20.53 -24.74 -1.34
CA ALA A 290 -19.90 -25.35 -0.17
C ALA A 290 -18.48 -25.91 -0.42
N GLU A 291 -18.05 -25.96 -1.67
CA GLU A 291 -16.75 -26.48 -2.11
C GLU A 291 -15.59 -25.48 -1.91
N ASP A 292 -15.82 -24.18 -1.69
CA ASP A 292 -14.74 -23.16 -1.73
C ASP A 292 -14.71 -22.16 -0.55
N ASP A 293 -14.97 -22.63 0.69
CA ASP A 293 -14.83 -21.79 1.89
C ASP A 293 -13.35 -21.49 2.18
N TRP A 294 -12.88 -20.37 1.64
CA TRP A 294 -11.53 -19.83 1.81
C TRP A 294 -11.06 -19.70 3.27
N ARG A 295 -11.98 -19.66 4.26
CA ARG A 295 -11.60 -19.63 5.68
C ARG A 295 -10.83 -20.88 6.08
N LYS A 296 -11.13 -22.03 5.47
CA LYS A 296 -10.42 -23.30 5.67
C LYS A 296 -8.93 -23.19 5.33
N PHE A 297 -8.58 -22.36 4.34
CA PHE A 297 -7.19 -22.16 3.92
C PHE A 297 -6.32 -21.61 5.05
N PHE A 298 -6.87 -20.76 5.91
CA PHE A 298 -6.13 -20.11 6.99
C PHE A 298 -6.14 -20.86 8.32
N ASP A 299 -6.86 -21.98 8.41
CA ASP A 299 -6.78 -22.86 9.56
C ASP A 299 -5.46 -23.62 9.55
N GLU A 300 -4.80 -23.68 10.72
CA GLU A 300 -3.61 -24.50 10.89
C GLU A 300 -3.99 -25.99 10.87
N PRO A 301 -3.31 -26.84 10.07
CA PRO A 301 -3.49 -28.28 10.15
C PRO A 301 -2.97 -28.78 11.50
N GLU A 302 -3.66 -29.74 12.11
CA GLU A 302 -3.25 -30.34 13.38
C GLU A 302 -1.84 -30.95 13.24
N ALA A 303 -0.86 -30.36 13.92
CA ALA A 303 0.39 -31.04 14.18
C ALA A 303 0.09 -32.24 15.10
N LYS A 304 -0.05 -33.43 14.52
CA LYS A 304 0.03 -34.70 15.26
C LYS A 304 1.45 -34.84 15.82
N SER A 305 1.72 -34.21 16.96
CA SER A 305 2.93 -34.46 17.73
C SER A 305 2.58 -35.37 18.91
N SER A 306 2.98 -36.64 18.77
CA SER A 306 3.17 -37.56 19.89
C SER A 306 4.35 -37.06 20.72
N GLY A 307 4.11 -36.73 21.98
CA GLY A 307 5.18 -36.36 22.93
C GLY A 307 4.74 -35.37 24.00
N ALA A 308 4.43 -35.90 25.19
CA ALA A 308 4.10 -35.12 26.37
C ALA A 308 5.26 -34.22 26.85
N SER A 309 5.01 -32.93 27.05
CA SER A 309 5.44 -32.19 28.26
C SER A 309 4.72 -30.82 28.34
N SER A 310 4.74 -30.25 29.53
CA SER A 310 3.70 -29.45 30.17
C SER A 310 3.67 -27.94 29.92
N ASN A 311 2.46 -27.38 30.04
CA ASN A 311 2.12 -26.04 30.55
C ASN A 311 2.50 -24.78 29.75
N LYS A 312 1.57 -24.37 28.87
CA LYS A 312 0.91 -23.05 28.93
C LYS A 312 -0.42 -23.13 28.19
N SER A 313 -1.52 -22.88 28.90
CA SER A 313 -2.89 -22.93 28.40
C SER A 313 -3.14 -21.84 27.34
N LYS A 314 -2.94 -22.15 26.06
CA LYS A 314 -3.66 -21.49 24.97
C LYS A 314 -4.90 -22.32 24.71
N GLY A 315 -6.07 -21.78 25.05
CA GLY A 315 -7.35 -22.43 24.74
C GLY A 315 -7.47 -22.64 23.21
N PRO A 316 -8.20 -23.66 22.76
CA PRO A 316 -8.38 -23.91 21.34
C PRO A 316 -9.21 -22.76 20.77
N LEU A 317 -8.57 -21.86 20.01
CA LEU A 317 -9.28 -20.93 19.15
C LEU A 317 -10.03 -21.80 18.14
N GLY A 318 -11.36 -21.71 18.12
CA GLY A 318 -12.17 -22.44 17.14
C GLY A 318 -11.66 -22.13 15.73
N ARG A 319 -11.61 -23.16 14.87
CA ARG A 319 -11.19 -23.03 13.47
C ARG A 319 -12.00 -21.90 12.81
N ILE A 320 -11.35 -21.02 12.06
CA ILE A 320 -11.93 -19.79 11.52
C ILE A 320 -13.16 -20.11 10.65
N HIS A 321 -13.15 -21.22 9.91
CA HIS A 321 -14.30 -21.65 9.09
C HIS A 321 -15.55 -22.01 9.91
N THR A 322 -15.39 -22.38 11.18
CA THR A 322 -16.51 -22.73 12.07
C THR A 322 -17.15 -21.52 12.75
N LEU A 323 -16.56 -20.33 12.59
CA LEU A 323 -17.03 -19.12 13.22
C LEU A 323 -18.13 -18.46 12.39
N THR A 324 -19.21 -18.06 13.05
CA THR A 324 -20.21 -17.18 12.43
C THR A 324 -19.60 -15.83 12.05
N ILE A 325 -20.18 -15.11 11.09
CA ILE A 325 -19.70 -13.77 10.66
C ILE A 325 -19.54 -12.83 11.87
N HIS A 326 -20.49 -12.86 12.79
CA HIS A 326 -20.43 -12.06 14.01
C HIS A 326 -19.29 -12.47 14.95
N GLN A 327 -19.01 -13.78 15.08
CA GLN A 327 -17.86 -14.26 15.84
C GLN A 327 -16.52 -13.94 15.16
N SER A 328 -16.46 -13.96 13.82
CA SER A 328 -15.24 -13.61 13.10
C SER A 328 -14.85 -12.16 13.34
N LEU A 329 -15.80 -11.22 13.39
CA LEU A 329 -15.52 -9.80 13.62
C LEU A 329 -14.79 -9.52 14.94
N HIS A 330 -15.07 -10.30 15.98
CA HIS A 330 -14.40 -10.17 17.30
C HIS A 330 -13.09 -10.97 17.40
N ASN A 331 -12.74 -11.74 16.35
CA ASN A 331 -11.58 -12.62 16.35
C ASN A 331 -10.43 -12.03 15.50
N LEU A 332 -9.33 -11.65 16.15
CA LEU A 332 -8.18 -11.02 15.50
C LEU A 332 -7.53 -11.86 14.36
N PRO A 333 -7.36 -13.20 14.49
CA PRO A 333 -6.95 -14.05 13.37
C PRO A 333 -7.83 -13.91 12.12
N SER A 334 -9.13 -13.65 12.27
CA SER A 334 -10.01 -13.47 11.11
C SER A 334 -9.70 -12.18 10.35
N HIS A 335 -9.42 -11.08 11.07
CA HIS A 335 -8.99 -9.81 10.47
C HIS A 335 -7.71 -9.98 9.68
N ARG A 336 -6.72 -10.68 10.27
CA ARG A 336 -5.47 -11.01 9.58
C ARG A 336 -5.71 -11.90 8.36
N ALA A 337 -6.63 -12.86 8.43
CA ALA A 337 -6.95 -13.77 7.33
C ALA A 337 -7.56 -13.02 6.13
N VAL A 338 -8.54 -12.16 6.39
CA VAL A 338 -9.15 -11.32 5.34
C VAL A 338 -8.12 -10.35 4.75
N PHE A 339 -7.29 -9.72 5.58
CA PHE A 339 -6.19 -8.85 5.14
C PHE A 339 -5.19 -9.61 4.25
N THR A 340 -4.82 -10.83 4.65
CA THR A 340 -3.92 -11.69 3.88
C THR A 340 -4.53 -12.05 2.54
N ARG A 341 -5.81 -12.44 2.50
CA ARG A 341 -6.53 -12.74 1.25
C ARG A 341 -6.56 -11.54 0.31
N ALA A 342 -6.85 -10.34 0.83
CA ALA A 342 -6.90 -9.12 0.02
C ALA A 342 -5.54 -8.82 -0.63
N TRP A 343 -4.44 -8.91 0.13
CA TRP A 343 -3.09 -8.71 -0.40
C TRP A 343 -2.66 -9.80 -1.38
N LEU A 344 -2.91 -11.08 -1.09
CA LEU A 344 -2.54 -12.17 -1.99
C LEU A 344 -3.29 -12.12 -3.33
N ASN A 345 -4.54 -11.66 -3.32
CA ASN A 345 -5.28 -11.43 -4.57
C ASN A 345 -4.79 -10.18 -5.31
N LEU A 346 -4.23 -9.20 -4.60
CA LEU A 346 -3.72 -7.94 -5.16
C LEU A 346 -2.36 -8.08 -5.83
N LEU A 347 -1.39 -8.73 -5.17
CA LEU A 347 0.00 -8.75 -5.64
C LEU A 347 0.16 -9.27 -7.09
N PRO A 348 -0.48 -10.38 -7.51
CA PRO A 348 -0.40 -10.85 -8.90
C PRO A 348 -1.08 -9.91 -9.90
N LYS A 349 -1.99 -9.05 -9.43
CA LYS A 349 -2.76 -8.10 -10.24
C LYS A 349 -2.06 -6.76 -10.42
N LEU A 350 -0.91 -6.55 -9.76
CA LEU A 350 -0.07 -5.36 -9.92
C LEU A 350 0.81 -5.41 -11.18
N THR A 351 0.91 -6.57 -11.84
CA THR A 351 1.62 -6.71 -13.11
C THR A 351 0.72 -6.33 -14.26
N VAL A 352 0.99 -5.18 -14.90
CA VAL A 352 0.22 -4.69 -16.03
C VAL A 352 0.84 -5.22 -17.33
N PRO A 353 0.10 -6.01 -18.14
CA PRO A 353 0.60 -6.47 -19.43
C PRO A 353 0.90 -5.27 -20.33
N ASN A 354 2.03 -5.31 -21.05
CA ASN A 354 2.49 -4.29 -22.01
C ASN A 354 3.01 -2.95 -21.44
N ASP A 355 2.93 -2.70 -20.12
CA ASP A 355 3.50 -1.49 -19.49
C ASP A 355 4.43 -1.83 -18.32
N LEU A 356 5.74 -1.82 -18.63
CA LEU A 356 6.79 -2.11 -17.67
C LEU A 356 7.00 -0.98 -16.65
N GLU A 357 6.79 0.27 -17.05
CA GLU A 357 7.00 1.42 -16.17
C GLU A 357 5.90 1.53 -15.13
N MET A 358 4.64 1.32 -15.56
CA MET A 358 3.51 1.27 -14.64
C MET A 358 3.67 0.11 -13.65
N THR A 359 4.06 -1.08 -14.11
CA THR A 359 4.33 -2.23 -13.24
C THR A 359 5.43 -1.91 -12.21
N LYS A 360 6.54 -1.30 -12.63
CA LYS A 360 7.61 -0.85 -11.72
C LYS A 360 7.09 0.13 -10.67
N SER A 361 6.29 1.11 -11.08
CA SER A 361 5.76 2.14 -10.18
C SER A 361 4.83 1.55 -9.10
N LEU A 362 3.94 0.63 -9.48
CA LEU A 362 3.01 -0.05 -8.57
C LEU A 362 3.73 -1.01 -7.63
N ALA A 363 4.73 -1.74 -8.14
CA ALA A 363 5.56 -2.61 -7.31
C ALA A 363 6.36 -1.81 -6.27
N ILE A 364 6.99 -0.68 -6.65
CA ILE A 364 7.70 0.22 -5.73
C ILE A 364 6.78 0.72 -4.62
N ARG A 365 5.57 1.14 -5.00
CA ARG A 365 4.52 1.59 -4.10
C ARG A 365 4.15 0.53 -3.06
N ALA A 366 3.82 -0.69 -3.50
CA ALA A 366 3.53 -1.81 -2.61
C ALA A 366 4.73 -2.18 -1.71
N LEU A 367 5.93 -2.26 -2.27
CA LEU A 367 7.15 -2.65 -1.56
C LEU A 367 7.59 -1.66 -0.47
N ASN A 368 7.26 -0.38 -0.62
CA ASN A 368 7.55 0.63 0.40
C ASN A 368 6.81 0.39 1.71
N VAL A 369 5.58 -0.14 1.64
CA VAL A 369 4.74 -0.44 2.82
C VAL A 369 4.92 -1.90 3.26
N MET A 370 5.35 -2.78 2.38
CA MET A 370 5.34 -4.23 2.59
C MET A 370 6.05 -4.70 3.88
N HIS A 371 7.29 -4.27 4.12
CA HIS A 371 8.12 -4.79 5.21
C HIS A 371 7.62 -4.42 6.61
N ARG A 372 7.03 -3.23 6.78
CA ARG A 372 6.57 -2.72 8.09
C ARG A 372 5.06 -2.76 8.26
N GLY A 373 4.29 -2.47 7.20
CA GLY A 373 2.84 -2.31 7.26
C GLY A 373 2.04 -3.51 6.76
N VAL A 374 2.63 -4.43 6.00
CA VAL A 374 1.91 -5.60 5.48
C VAL A 374 2.36 -6.87 6.19
N MET A 375 3.65 -7.20 6.11
CA MET A 375 4.19 -8.49 6.59
C MET A 375 3.83 -8.86 8.03
N PRO A 376 3.90 -7.96 9.04
CA PRO A 376 3.57 -8.31 10.43
C PRO A 376 2.11 -8.71 10.65
N HIS A 377 1.21 -8.29 9.75
CA HIS A 377 -0.23 -8.50 9.87
C HIS A 377 -0.75 -9.65 9.00
N LEU A 378 0.10 -10.27 8.18
CA LEU A 378 -0.27 -11.46 7.42
C LEU A 378 -0.33 -12.70 8.33
N THR A 379 -1.26 -13.61 8.07
CA THR A 379 -1.36 -14.90 8.77
C THR A 379 -0.24 -15.84 8.38
N ARG A 380 0.09 -15.90 7.08
CA ARG A 380 1.17 -16.71 6.50
C ARG A 380 2.02 -15.85 5.55
N PRO A 381 3.02 -15.11 6.06
CA PRO A 381 3.87 -14.23 5.27
C PRO A 381 4.67 -14.93 4.17
N VAL A 382 4.94 -16.23 4.35
CA VAL A 382 5.64 -17.08 3.37
C VAL A 382 4.94 -17.09 2.00
N LEU A 383 3.62 -16.89 1.94
CA LEU A 383 2.87 -16.88 0.68
C LEU A 383 3.23 -15.70 -0.24
N VAL A 384 3.82 -14.64 0.31
CA VAL A 384 4.27 -13.46 -0.45
C VAL A 384 5.67 -13.67 -1.05
N MET A 385 6.35 -14.76 -0.67
CA MET A 385 7.73 -15.06 -1.10
C MET A 385 7.88 -15.11 -2.61
N ASP A 386 6.99 -15.80 -3.33
CA ASP A 386 7.12 -15.96 -4.78
C ASP A 386 7.07 -14.60 -5.51
N TRP A 387 6.14 -13.74 -5.10
CA TRP A 387 6.05 -12.38 -5.62
C TRP A 387 7.25 -11.49 -5.25
N VAL A 388 7.72 -11.57 -3.99
CA VAL A 388 8.91 -10.82 -3.54
C VAL A 388 10.17 -11.33 -4.24
N GLY A 389 10.31 -12.65 -4.41
CA GLY A 389 11.39 -13.30 -5.13
C GLY A 389 11.44 -12.85 -6.58
N ALA A 390 10.29 -12.87 -7.27
CA ALA A 390 10.17 -12.33 -8.62
C ALA A 390 10.52 -10.83 -8.70
N CYS A 391 10.13 -10.02 -7.71
CA CYS A 391 10.52 -8.60 -7.63
C CYS A 391 12.04 -8.43 -7.41
N VAL A 392 12.65 -9.30 -6.61
CA VAL A 392 14.10 -9.34 -6.40
C VAL A 392 14.80 -9.73 -7.71
N ASP A 393 14.31 -10.74 -8.42
CA ASP A 393 14.83 -11.25 -9.70
C ASP A 393 14.68 -10.24 -10.84
N PHE A 394 13.63 -9.42 -10.79
CA PHE A 394 13.41 -8.32 -11.71
C PHE A 394 14.55 -7.29 -11.69
N GLY A 395 15.12 -7.03 -10.50
CA GLY A 395 16.29 -6.15 -10.36
C GLY A 395 15.95 -4.65 -10.33
N GLY A 396 17.00 -3.82 -10.42
CA GLY A 396 16.90 -2.37 -10.36
C GLY A 396 16.31 -1.83 -9.05
N ALA A 397 15.63 -0.68 -9.12
CA ALA A 397 15.03 -0.05 -7.94
C ALA A 397 13.97 -0.92 -7.25
N VAL A 398 13.17 -1.68 -8.02
CA VAL A 398 12.14 -2.59 -7.49
C VAL A 398 12.80 -3.68 -6.63
N GLY A 399 13.82 -4.36 -7.18
CA GLY A 399 14.50 -5.43 -6.46
C GLY A 399 15.25 -4.97 -5.20
N LEU A 400 15.80 -3.75 -5.21
CA LEU A 400 16.45 -3.16 -4.03
C LEU A 400 15.46 -2.89 -2.89
N LEU A 401 14.24 -2.44 -3.21
CA LEU A 401 13.18 -2.30 -2.21
C LEU A 401 12.71 -3.68 -1.73
N ALA A 402 12.50 -4.62 -2.65
CA ALA A 402 12.08 -5.99 -2.37
C ALA A 402 13.06 -6.75 -1.48
N LEU A 403 14.36 -6.43 -1.56
CA LEU A 403 15.39 -6.99 -0.69
C LEU A 403 15.02 -6.84 0.80
N ASN A 404 14.39 -5.72 1.20
CA ASN A 404 13.99 -5.52 2.61
C ASN A 404 12.92 -6.53 3.03
N ALA A 405 11.93 -6.76 2.16
CA ALA A 405 10.89 -7.75 2.42
C ALA A 405 11.47 -9.17 2.42
N LEU A 406 12.38 -9.47 1.48
CA LEU A 406 13.08 -10.74 1.42
C LEU A 406 13.90 -10.99 2.69
N PHE A 407 14.65 -9.99 3.17
CA PHE A 407 15.43 -10.12 4.41
C PHE A 407 14.57 -10.42 5.63
N MET A 408 13.40 -9.77 5.74
CA MET A 408 12.44 -10.07 6.80
C MET A 408 11.93 -11.52 6.69
N LEU A 409 11.62 -12.00 5.48
CA LEU A 409 11.24 -13.40 5.24
C LEU A 409 12.36 -14.38 5.63
N MET A 410 13.60 -14.08 5.28
CA MET A 410 14.75 -14.90 5.65
C MET A 410 15.00 -14.93 7.16
N LYS A 411 14.93 -13.76 7.82
CA LYS A 411 15.27 -13.59 9.24
C LYS A 411 14.19 -14.11 10.19
N GLU A 412 12.92 -13.84 9.91
CA GLU A 412 11.82 -14.14 10.83
C GLU A 412 11.11 -15.46 10.49
N TYR A 413 11.09 -15.83 9.20
CA TYR A 413 10.37 -17.01 8.71
C TYR A 413 11.31 -18.11 8.20
N ASN A 414 12.63 -17.99 8.44
CA ASN A 414 13.68 -18.96 8.09
C ASN A 414 13.60 -19.43 6.64
N LEU A 415 13.32 -18.49 5.74
CA LEU A 415 13.17 -18.77 4.33
C LEU A 415 14.52 -18.69 3.63
N ASP A 416 14.89 -19.74 2.90
CA ASP A 416 16.13 -19.76 2.13
C ASP A 416 15.89 -19.28 0.71
N TYR A 417 16.59 -18.20 0.32
CA TYR A 417 16.62 -17.72 -1.06
C TYR A 417 17.86 -18.28 -1.78
N PRO A 418 17.69 -18.96 -2.94
CA PRO A 418 18.79 -19.60 -3.63
C PRO A 418 19.82 -18.57 -4.11
N SER A 419 21.11 -18.87 -3.93
CA SER A 419 22.21 -18.04 -4.44
C SER A 419 22.13 -16.57 -4.03
N PHE A 420 21.67 -16.28 -2.81
CA PHE A 420 21.47 -14.92 -2.30
C PHE A 420 22.61 -13.94 -2.59
N TYR A 421 23.88 -14.33 -2.37
CA TYR A 421 25.02 -13.44 -2.58
C TYR A 421 25.35 -13.18 -4.05
N THR A 422 25.03 -14.11 -4.97
CA THR A 422 25.21 -13.84 -6.40
C THR A 422 24.20 -12.80 -6.86
N ARG A 423 22.97 -12.87 -6.34
CA ARG A 423 21.94 -11.85 -6.57
C ARG A 423 22.31 -10.51 -5.94
N LEU A 424 22.79 -10.51 -4.70
CA LEU A 424 23.28 -9.30 -4.02
C LEU A 424 24.42 -8.64 -4.80
N TYR A 425 25.30 -9.43 -5.40
CA TYR A 425 26.40 -8.94 -6.25
C TYR A 425 25.89 -8.37 -7.58
N ALA A 426 24.87 -8.97 -8.19
CA ALA A 426 24.22 -8.46 -9.39
C ALA A 426 23.49 -7.12 -9.16
N PHE A 427 23.00 -6.89 -7.94
CA PHE A 427 22.44 -5.59 -7.54
C PHE A 427 23.48 -4.47 -7.50
N LEU A 428 24.79 -4.75 -7.48
CA LEU A 428 25.81 -3.70 -7.59
C LEU A 428 25.97 -3.29 -9.07
N ASP A 429 24.97 -2.61 -9.59
CA ASP A 429 24.96 -2.04 -10.94
C ASP A 429 25.52 -0.60 -10.97
N ARG A 430 25.54 0.00 -12.16
CA ARG A 430 26.05 1.37 -12.40
C ARG A 430 25.17 2.46 -11.77
N ASP A 431 23.91 2.14 -11.50
CA ASP A 431 22.88 3.10 -11.10
C ASP A 431 22.65 3.10 -9.58
N VAL A 432 22.99 2.03 -8.85
CA VAL A 432 22.75 1.90 -7.40
C VAL A 432 23.31 3.04 -6.57
N LEU A 433 24.48 3.56 -6.95
CA LEU A 433 25.11 4.69 -6.26
C LEU A 433 24.40 6.03 -6.53
N HIS A 434 23.58 6.10 -7.58
CA HIS A 434 22.79 7.25 -8.00
C HIS A 434 21.34 7.19 -7.50
N LEU A 435 20.87 6.04 -7.01
CA LEU A 435 19.49 5.89 -6.52
C LEU A 435 19.23 6.66 -5.23
N LYS A 436 17.98 7.17 -5.10
CA LYS A 436 17.50 7.87 -3.90
C LYS A 436 17.57 7.01 -2.63
N HIS A 437 17.25 5.71 -2.75
CA HIS A 437 17.17 4.79 -1.63
C HIS A 437 18.49 4.02 -1.35
N ARG A 438 19.62 4.49 -1.89
CA ARG A 438 20.94 3.84 -1.73
C ARG A 438 21.36 3.63 -0.28
N ALA A 439 21.07 4.57 0.62
CA ALA A 439 21.46 4.43 2.03
C ALA A 439 20.72 3.26 2.72
N ARG A 440 19.45 3.03 2.37
CA ARG A 440 18.69 1.86 2.86
C ARG A 440 19.31 0.54 2.38
N PHE A 441 19.74 0.49 1.12
CA PHE A 441 20.46 -0.66 0.58
C PHE A 441 21.81 -0.89 1.29
N PHE A 442 22.62 0.15 1.49
CA PHE A 442 23.93 0.00 2.14
C PHE A 442 23.83 -0.43 3.62
N ARG A 443 22.80 0.00 4.36
CA ARG A 443 22.52 -0.52 5.71
C ARG A 443 22.31 -2.04 5.72
N MET A 444 21.54 -2.52 4.74
CA MET A 444 21.30 -3.95 4.59
C MET A 444 22.56 -4.69 4.13
N MET A 445 23.30 -4.13 3.17
CA MET A 445 24.54 -4.73 2.67
C MET A 445 25.60 -4.84 3.77
N ASP A 446 25.74 -3.86 4.66
CA ASP A 446 26.64 -3.97 5.83
C ASP A 446 26.17 -5.09 6.77
N THR A 447 24.87 -5.22 6.98
CA THR A 447 24.31 -6.35 7.76
C THR A 447 24.65 -7.69 7.09
N PHE A 448 24.45 -7.84 5.78
CA PHE A 448 24.73 -9.07 5.04
C PHE A 448 26.22 -9.43 5.02
N LEU A 449 27.09 -8.47 4.72
CA LEU A 449 28.54 -8.69 4.64
C LEU A 449 29.23 -8.70 6.02
N SER A 450 28.51 -8.44 7.11
CA SER A 450 29.00 -8.64 8.48
C SER A 450 28.93 -10.11 8.95
N SER A 451 28.33 -11.00 8.16
CA SER A 451 28.23 -12.41 8.50
C SER A 451 29.61 -13.08 8.59
N THR A 452 29.84 -13.86 9.66
CA THR A 452 31.11 -14.53 9.95
C THR A 452 31.42 -15.70 9.04
N HIS A 453 30.41 -16.25 8.35
CA HIS A 453 30.54 -17.46 7.53
C HIS A 453 30.87 -17.18 6.06
N LEU A 454 31.25 -15.94 5.72
CA LEU A 454 31.52 -15.55 4.34
C LEU A 454 32.97 -15.85 3.94
N PRO A 455 33.20 -16.44 2.76
CA PRO A 455 34.54 -16.62 2.24
C PRO A 455 35.15 -15.26 1.86
N SER A 456 36.45 -15.10 2.10
CA SER A 456 37.18 -13.86 1.79
C SER A 456 37.12 -13.50 0.30
N LEU A 457 37.11 -14.49 -0.61
CA LEU A 457 37.00 -14.25 -2.06
C LEU A 457 35.70 -13.50 -2.43
N LEU A 458 34.59 -13.82 -1.76
CA LEU A 458 33.32 -13.14 -1.97
C LEU A 458 33.44 -11.69 -1.50
N LEU A 459 33.98 -11.43 -0.33
CA LEU A 459 34.14 -10.06 0.16
C LEU A 459 35.08 -9.23 -0.73
N ALA A 460 36.16 -9.84 -1.24
CA ALA A 460 37.07 -9.22 -2.18
C ALA A 460 36.34 -8.74 -3.45
N SER A 461 35.44 -9.55 -4.01
CA SER A 461 34.71 -9.21 -5.22
C SER A 461 33.69 -8.11 -5.01
N PHE A 462 32.97 -8.12 -3.88
CA PHE A 462 32.10 -7.02 -3.48
C PHE A 462 32.88 -5.70 -3.35
N ILE A 463 34.02 -5.70 -2.65
CA ILE A 463 34.85 -4.49 -2.50
C ILE A 463 35.38 -4.02 -3.85
N LYS A 464 35.94 -4.91 -4.67
CA LYS A 464 36.54 -4.53 -5.96
C LYS A 464 35.49 -3.99 -6.92
N ARG A 465 34.28 -4.58 -6.97
CA ARG A 465 33.17 -4.05 -7.78
C ARG A 465 32.72 -2.69 -7.26
N LEU A 466 32.53 -2.52 -5.95
CA LEU A 466 32.20 -1.22 -5.35
C LEU A 466 33.26 -0.15 -5.64
N ALA A 467 34.54 -0.51 -5.56
CA ALA A 467 35.66 0.37 -5.86
C ALA A 467 35.63 0.82 -7.34
N ARG A 468 35.38 -0.09 -8.30
CA ARG A 468 35.18 0.29 -9.71
C ARG A 468 33.97 1.18 -9.94
N LEU A 469 32.84 0.87 -9.31
CA LEU A 469 31.63 1.69 -9.41
C LEU A 469 31.84 3.09 -8.81
N SER A 470 32.66 3.20 -7.77
CA SER A 470 32.93 4.46 -7.08
C SER A 470 33.64 5.50 -7.97
N LEU A 471 34.33 5.09 -9.04
CA LEU A 471 35.00 6.02 -9.96
C LEU A 471 34.03 6.95 -10.68
N ASN A 472 32.83 6.46 -10.98
CA ASN A 472 31.77 7.23 -11.64
C ASN A 472 30.71 7.73 -10.66
N ALA A 473 30.94 7.60 -9.35
CA ALA A 473 29.94 7.83 -8.33
C ALA A 473 29.97 9.28 -7.82
N PRO A 474 28.84 9.79 -7.29
CA PRO A 474 28.80 11.08 -6.62
C PRO A 474 29.63 11.06 -5.32
N PRO A 475 30.17 12.20 -4.85
CA PRO A 475 30.95 12.29 -3.62
C PRO A 475 30.19 11.77 -2.40
N THR A 476 28.87 11.98 -2.37
CA THR A 476 27.97 11.44 -1.34
C THR A 476 28.02 9.92 -1.24
N ALA A 477 28.21 9.22 -2.36
CA ALA A 477 28.33 7.77 -2.39
C ALA A 477 29.74 7.30 -2.01
N ILE A 478 30.78 8.03 -2.44
CA ILE A 478 32.17 7.72 -2.09
C ILE A 478 32.39 7.82 -0.56
N VAL A 479 31.79 8.82 0.10
CA VAL A 479 31.83 8.96 1.57
C VAL A 479 31.20 7.75 2.28
N MET A 480 30.27 7.03 1.65
CA MET A 480 29.73 5.78 2.21
C MET A 480 30.64 4.57 1.93
N ILE A 481 31.17 4.46 0.71
CA ILE A 481 31.95 3.30 0.25
C ILE A 481 33.28 3.20 0.99
N LEU A 482 33.97 4.30 1.23
CA LEU A 482 35.30 4.28 1.83
C LEU A 482 35.29 3.74 3.29
N PRO A 483 34.47 4.25 4.24
CA PRO A 483 34.37 3.65 5.58
C PRO A 483 33.88 2.20 5.54
N PHE A 484 32.97 1.87 4.62
CA PHE A 484 32.49 0.51 4.41
C PHE A 484 33.64 -0.43 4.01
N THR A 485 34.44 -0.07 3.00
CA THR A 485 35.62 -0.83 2.59
C THR A 485 36.63 -0.96 3.73
N TYR A 486 36.89 0.12 4.48
CA TYR A 486 37.77 0.07 5.64
C TYR A 486 37.29 -0.97 6.67
N ASN A 487 36.00 -0.95 7.00
CA ASN A 487 35.41 -1.89 7.96
C ASN A 487 35.56 -3.34 7.50
N VAL A 488 35.30 -3.65 6.23
CA VAL A 488 35.42 -5.02 5.70
C VAL A 488 36.89 -5.48 5.68
N LEU A 489 37.82 -4.63 5.24
CA LEU A 489 39.25 -4.95 5.25
C LEU A 489 39.79 -5.18 6.67
N LYS A 490 39.34 -4.38 7.65
CA LYS A 490 39.74 -4.55 9.05
C LYS A 490 39.18 -5.83 9.66
N ARG A 491 37.94 -6.22 9.31
CA ARG A 491 37.33 -7.50 9.74
C ARG A 491 38.03 -8.71 9.12
N HIS A 492 38.49 -8.60 7.87
CA HIS A 492 39.10 -9.70 7.12
C HIS A 492 40.52 -9.33 6.63
N PRO A 493 41.56 -9.52 7.45
CA PRO A 493 42.95 -9.16 7.11
C PRO A 493 43.49 -9.82 5.84
N ALA A 494 42.95 -10.97 5.42
CA ALA A 494 43.31 -11.62 4.16
C ALA A 494 43.10 -10.73 2.92
N LEU A 495 42.21 -9.73 3.02
CA LEU A 495 41.92 -8.79 1.94
C LEU A 495 42.95 -7.64 1.86
N MET A 496 43.84 -7.50 2.84
CA MET A 496 44.85 -6.43 2.87
C MET A 496 45.84 -6.51 1.70
N VAL A 497 45.99 -7.71 1.12
CA VAL A 497 46.76 -7.98 -0.10
C VAL A 497 46.27 -7.15 -1.30
N MET A 498 45.01 -6.68 -1.28
CA MET A 498 44.46 -5.82 -2.33
C MET A 498 44.92 -4.36 -2.22
N ILE A 499 45.43 -3.93 -1.05
CA ILE A 499 46.03 -2.60 -0.85
C ILE A 499 47.55 -2.67 -1.00
N HIS A 500 48.16 -3.69 -0.42
CA HIS A 500 49.61 -3.84 -0.38
C HIS A 500 50.01 -5.23 -0.87
N ARG A 501 50.77 -5.28 -1.96
CA ARG A 501 51.32 -6.50 -2.54
C ARG A 501 52.80 -6.28 -2.83
N ASP A 502 53.61 -7.30 -2.55
CA ASP A 502 55.06 -7.26 -2.77
C ASP A 502 55.45 -7.51 -4.24
N GLU A 503 54.59 -8.20 -5.00
CA GLU A 503 54.80 -8.49 -6.43
C GLU A 503 53.91 -7.64 -7.35
N ASP A 504 54.56 -6.90 -8.26
CA ASP A 504 53.91 -6.08 -9.29
C ASP A 504 53.50 -6.93 -10.49
N ASN A 505 52.26 -7.42 -10.49
CA ASN A 505 51.64 -7.95 -11.70
C ASN A 505 51.05 -6.80 -12.54
N SER A 506 51.50 -6.65 -13.78
CA SER A 506 51.14 -5.51 -14.64
C SER A 506 49.69 -5.50 -15.14
N ASN A 507 49.01 -6.65 -15.15
CA ASN A 507 47.64 -6.79 -15.64
C ASN A 507 46.68 -7.11 -14.49
N ASP A 508 45.58 -6.35 -14.40
CA ASP A 508 44.50 -6.59 -13.43
C ASP A 508 43.69 -7.85 -13.83
N PRO A 509 43.71 -8.94 -13.03
CA PRO A 509 42.98 -10.18 -13.35
C PRO A 509 41.47 -10.08 -13.11
N PHE A 510 40.97 -9.02 -12.45
CA PHE A 510 39.56 -8.96 -12.05
C PHE A 510 38.60 -8.83 -13.25
N ASN A 511 37.70 -9.80 -13.37
CA ASN A 511 36.64 -9.81 -14.37
C ASN A 511 35.37 -9.11 -13.84
N SER A 512 35.02 -7.95 -14.41
CA SER A 512 33.83 -7.20 -14.01
C SER A 512 32.51 -7.78 -14.52
N THR A 513 32.52 -8.52 -15.63
CA THR A 513 31.29 -9.08 -16.25
C THR A 513 30.82 -10.36 -15.57
N GLU A 514 31.67 -10.96 -14.74
CA GLU A 514 31.35 -12.19 -14.03
C GLU A 514 30.18 -11.99 -13.06
N THR A 515 29.27 -12.96 -13.04
CA THR A 515 28.05 -12.90 -12.22
C THR A 515 28.26 -13.58 -10.87
N ASN A 516 29.11 -14.60 -10.82
CA ASN A 516 29.40 -15.29 -9.57
C ASN A 516 30.55 -14.60 -8.83
N PRO A 517 30.31 -13.99 -7.65
CA PRO A 517 31.34 -13.29 -6.88
C PRO A 517 32.55 -14.15 -6.52
N LEU A 518 32.41 -15.48 -6.48
CA LEU A 518 33.49 -16.41 -6.16
C LEU A 518 34.49 -16.61 -7.31
N LEU A 519 34.10 -16.33 -8.56
CA LEU A 519 34.90 -16.60 -9.77
C LEU A 519 35.49 -15.33 -10.40
N THR A 520 35.36 -14.19 -9.75
CA THR A 520 35.77 -12.87 -10.30
C THR A 520 37.28 -12.60 -10.24
N GLU A 521 38.05 -13.45 -9.53
CA GLU A 521 39.48 -13.25 -9.28
C GLU A 521 39.82 -11.89 -8.62
N ALA A 522 38.93 -11.37 -7.78
CA ALA A 522 39.14 -10.06 -7.13
C ALA A 522 40.30 -10.04 -6.12
N LEU A 523 40.57 -11.16 -5.44
CA LEU A 523 41.64 -11.25 -4.44
C LEU A 523 43.04 -11.11 -5.08
N SER A 524 43.20 -11.59 -6.31
CA SER A 524 44.43 -11.44 -7.10
C SER A 524 44.52 -10.06 -7.79
N SER A 525 43.53 -9.19 -7.62
CA SER A 525 43.56 -7.79 -8.05
C SER A 525 43.98 -6.84 -6.91
N SER A 526 44.20 -5.56 -7.25
CA SER A 526 44.53 -4.48 -6.32
C SER A 526 43.51 -3.33 -6.42
N LEU A 527 43.41 -2.49 -5.38
CA LEU A 527 42.41 -1.41 -5.26
C LEU A 527 42.93 -0.04 -5.73
N TRP A 528 43.38 0.04 -6.99
CA TRP A 528 43.82 1.31 -7.58
C TRP A 528 42.72 2.38 -7.62
N GLU A 529 41.45 1.97 -7.65
CA GLU A 529 40.32 2.89 -7.71
C GLU A 529 40.20 3.73 -6.43
N ILE A 530 40.50 3.14 -5.26
CA ILE A 530 40.51 3.86 -3.97
C ILE A 530 41.69 4.81 -3.90
N GLN A 531 42.84 4.41 -4.44
CA GLN A 531 44.02 5.25 -4.53
C GLN A 531 43.74 6.52 -5.39
N SER A 532 43.00 6.39 -6.48
CA SER A 532 42.59 7.53 -7.32
C SER A 532 41.71 8.54 -6.57
N HIS A 533 40.88 8.10 -5.62
CA HIS A 533 40.05 9.02 -4.80
C HIS A 533 40.87 9.94 -3.89
N ARG A 534 42.18 9.71 -3.72
CA ARG A 534 43.07 10.64 -2.99
C ARG A 534 43.16 12.01 -3.65
N SER A 535 43.07 12.07 -4.98
CA SER A 535 43.06 13.33 -5.76
C SER A 535 41.66 13.83 -6.08
N HIS A 536 40.64 13.40 -5.33
CA HIS A 536 39.27 13.86 -5.52
C HIS A 536 39.13 15.36 -5.19
N TYR A 537 38.30 16.07 -5.96
CA TYR A 537 38.13 17.53 -5.83
C TYR A 537 37.59 17.97 -4.46
N HIS A 538 36.71 17.17 -3.86
CA HIS A 538 36.17 17.44 -2.53
C HIS A 538 37.15 17.01 -1.43
N SER A 539 37.56 17.95 -0.58
CA SER A 539 38.59 17.72 0.43
C SER A 539 38.25 16.60 1.41
N SER A 540 36.99 16.50 1.85
CA SER A 540 36.57 15.49 2.84
C SER A 540 36.72 14.07 2.29
N VAL A 541 36.37 13.86 1.02
CA VAL A 541 36.59 12.58 0.32
C VAL A 541 38.08 12.30 0.17
N SER A 542 38.88 13.28 -0.24
CA SER A 542 40.34 13.11 -0.36
C SER A 542 40.99 12.73 0.98
N THR A 543 40.61 13.39 2.09
CA THR A 543 41.13 13.05 3.42
C THR A 543 40.71 11.65 3.88
N LEU A 544 39.48 11.26 3.54
CA LEU A 544 38.96 9.93 3.87
C LEU A 544 39.55 8.85 2.94
N ALA A 545 40.00 9.16 1.73
CA ALA A 545 40.76 8.21 0.92
C ALA A 545 42.20 8.02 1.45
N LYS A 546 42.79 9.04 2.10
CA LYS A 546 44.17 8.97 2.62
C LYS A 546 44.36 8.00 3.79
N ILE A 547 43.31 7.68 4.56
CA ILE A 547 43.40 6.67 5.64
C ILE A 547 43.78 5.28 5.14
N PHE A 548 43.61 4.96 3.86
CA PHE A 548 44.09 3.71 3.28
C PHE A 548 45.62 3.68 3.04
N SER A 549 46.28 4.84 3.03
CA SER A 549 47.74 4.96 2.97
C SER A 549 48.37 5.06 4.36
N GLU A 550 47.58 5.32 5.39
CA GLU A 550 48.02 5.40 6.77
C GLU A 550 47.80 4.05 7.48
N ALA A 551 48.42 3.87 8.65
CA ALA A 551 48.22 2.67 9.44
C ALA A 551 46.78 2.59 10.00
N PHE A 552 46.17 1.40 9.96
CA PHE A 552 44.79 1.16 10.39
C PHE A 552 44.68 1.15 11.93
N THR A 553 44.68 2.35 12.54
CA THR A 553 44.61 2.56 13.99
C THR A 553 43.19 2.49 14.55
N LYS A 554 42.17 2.89 13.78
CA LYS A 554 40.77 2.89 14.22
C LYS A 554 40.14 1.50 14.13
N GLN A 555 39.37 1.09 15.13
CA GLN A 555 38.77 -0.24 15.15
C GLN A 555 37.66 -0.42 14.10
N ALA A 556 36.74 0.54 14.02
CA ALA A 556 35.68 0.57 13.02
C ALA A 556 35.14 2.00 12.86
N TYR A 557 34.52 2.28 11.71
CA TYR A 557 33.69 3.45 11.48
C TYR A 557 32.21 3.10 11.66
N SER A 558 31.46 3.94 12.39
CA SER A 558 30.00 3.83 12.46
C SER A 558 29.41 4.19 11.11
N MET A 559 28.70 3.26 10.46
CA MET A 559 28.19 3.49 9.10
C MET A 559 27.09 4.56 9.08
N GLU A 560 26.24 4.62 10.12
CA GLU A 560 25.11 5.57 10.22
C GLU A 560 25.54 7.05 10.12
N ASP A 561 26.75 7.39 10.54
CA ASP A 561 27.27 8.77 10.46
C ASP A 561 27.59 9.19 9.01
N PHE A 562 27.83 8.22 8.13
CA PHE A 562 28.20 8.44 6.73
C PHE A 562 27.05 8.14 5.77
N LEU A 563 25.95 7.57 6.27
CA LEU A 563 24.73 7.32 5.48
C LEU A 563 23.89 8.60 5.35
N ASP A 564 22.99 8.62 4.38
CA ASP A 564 22.02 9.71 4.12
C ASP A 564 22.61 11.10 3.73
N HIS A 565 23.90 11.21 3.42
CA HIS A 565 24.44 12.45 2.85
C HIS A 565 23.92 12.69 1.42
N THR A 566 23.52 13.94 1.18
CA THR A 566 23.06 14.44 -0.12
C THR A 566 23.92 15.63 -0.55
N TYR A 567 23.82 16.05 -1.81
CA TYR A 567 24.52 17.26 -2.26
C TYR A 567 24.07 18.50 -1.47
N ALA A 568 22.79 18.55 -1.06
CA ALA A 568 22.27 19.63 -0.21
C ALA A 568 22.98 19.64 1.15
N THR A 569 23.06 18.50 1.84
CA THR A 569 23.73 18.43 3.14
C THR A 569 25.22 18.75 3.03
N LEU A 570 25.91 18.27 1.98
CA LEU A 570 27.31 18.63 1.73
C LEU A 570 27.50 20.13 1.49
N PHE A 571 26.63 20.74 0.69
CA PHE A 571 26.66 22.17 0.46
C PHE A 571 26.42 22.95 1.75
N ASP A 572 25.39 22.59 2.52
CA ASP A 572 25.07 23.24 3.79
C ASP A 572 26.21 23.12 4.80
N THR A 573 26.93 21.99 4.81
CA THR A 573 28.09 21.82 5.69
C THR A 573 29.25 22.74 5.32
N GLU A 574 29.49 22.97 4.03
CA GLU A 574 30.55 23.88 3.59
C GLU A 574 30.13 25.35 3.72
N ALA A 575 28.86 25.68 3.44
CA ALA A 575 28.32 27.03 3.57
C ALA A 575 28.29 27.51 5.04
N ASN A 576 27.99 26.62 5.98
CA ASN A 576 28.00 26.93 7.42
C ASN A 576 29.38 26.79 8.06
N ARG A 577 30.42 26.45 7.28
CA ARG A 577 31.76 26.28 7.79
C ARG A 577 32.35 27.62 8.21
N LYS A 578 32.80 27.72 9.45
CA LYS A 578 33.48 28.93 9.95
C LYS A 578 34.82 29.11 9.22
N ILE A 579 34.92 30.19 8.44
CA ILE A 579 36.15 30.60 7.76
C ILE A 579 37.17 31.02 8.83
N LYS A 580 38.21 30.20 9.04
CA LYS A 580 39.28 30.47 10.02
C LYS A 580 40.43 31.29 9.46
N LYS A 581 40.63 31.24 8.14
CA LYS A 581 41.69 31.94 7.40
C LYS A 581 41.05 32.61 6.19
N GLU A 582 41.48 33.82 5.88
CA GLU A 582 41.02 34.51 4.68
C GLU A 582 41.31 33.66 3.43
N PRO A 583 40.36 33.57 2.48
CA PRO A 583 40.54 32.77 1.28
C PRO A 583 41.69 33.34 0.44
N ALA A 584 42.59 32.47 0.00
CA ALA A 584 43.69 32.86 -0.86
C ALA A 584 43.16 33.25 -2.25
N LEU A 585 43.65 34.37 -2.78
CA LEU A 585 43.39 34.78 -4.16
C LEU A 585 44.46 34.20 -5.09
N ALA A 586 44.06 33.72 -6.25
CA ALA A 586 44.99 33.31 -7.30
C ALA A 586 45.65 34.56 -7.88
N ILE A 587 46.88 34.85 -7.46
CA ILE A 587 47.72 35.89 -8.05
C ILE A 587 48.60 35.19 -9.10
N GLU A 588 48.12 35.16 -10.35
CA GLU A 588 48.93 34.69 -11.49
C GLU A 588 49.99 35.74 -11.81
N THR A 589 51.12 35.70 -11.09
CA THR A 589 52.28 36.52 -11.43
C THR A 589 53.04 35.89 -12.60
N GLY A 590 52.76 36.32 -13.84
CA GLY A 590 53.71 36.14 -14.95
C GLY A 590 53.19 35.65 -16.30
N GLN A 591 51.90 35.37 -16.48
CA GLN A 591 51.32 35.11 -17.80
C GLN A 591 50.33 36.22 -18.16
N PRO A 592 50.42 36.84 -19.35
CA PRO A 592 49.40 37.78 -19.79
C PRO A 592 48.09 36.99 -19.91
N ARG A 593 47.06 37.39 -19.15
CA ARG A 593 45.72 36.82 -19.35
C ARG A 593 45.34 37.00 -20.81
N PRO A 594 45.12 35.93 -21.59
CA PRO A 594 44.55 36.08 -22.91
C PRO A 594 43.22 36.83 -22.77
N PRO A 595 42.86 37.73 -23.71
CA PRO A 595 41.57 38.38 -23.68
C PRO A 595 40.47 37.31 -23.55
N LEU A 596 39.46 37.57 -22.71
CA LEU A 596 38.30 36.67 -22.54
C LEU A 596 37.64 36.33 -23.88
N PHE A 597 37.81 37.21 -24.88
CA PHE A 597 37.35 37.07 -26.25
C PHE A 597 38.50 37.48 -27.19
N SER A 598 39.31 36.53 -27.65
CA SER A 598 40.32 36.78 -28.68
C SER A 598 40.12 35.83 -29.86
N ASP A 599 39.89 36.37 -31.05
CA ASP A 599 39.81 35.64 -32.33
C ASP A 599 41.13 35.01 -32.80
N SER A 600 42.17 35.01 -31.95
CA SER A 600 43.49 34.53 -32.33
C SER A 600 43.73 33.10 -31.84
N ASP A 601 43.91 32.19 -32.79
CA ASP A 601 44.45 30.82 -32.67
C ASP A 601 45.88 30.79 -32.08
N GLN A 602 46.09 31.38 -30.89
CA GLN A 602 47.36 31.25 -30.17
C GLN A 602 47.37 29.94 -29.39
N ALA A 603 48.27 29.03 -29.78
CA ALA A 603 48.56 27.81 -29.05
C ALA A 603 49.01 28.15 -27.62
N GLY A 604 48.17 27.82 -26.63
CA GLY A 604 48.35 28.18 -25.23
C GLY A 604 47.20 28.99 -24.60
N GLY A 605 46.07 29.11 -25.28
CA GLY A 605 44.84 29.70 -24.73
C GLY A 605 44.17 28.83 -23.67
N ASP A 606 43.23 29.40 -22.92
CA ASP A 606 42.32 28.63 -22.07
C ASP A 606 41.54 27.62 -22.95
N VAL A 607 41.42 26.37 -22.49
CA VAL A 607 40.69 25.29 -23.18
C VAL A 607 39.25 25.73 -23.52
N VAL A 608 38.68 26.62 -22.70
CA VAL A 608 37.37 27.22 -22.96
C VAL A 608 37.37 28.06 -24.25
N ASN A 609 38.39 28.90 -24.46
CA ASN A 609 38.49 29.75 -25.66
C ASN A 609 38.80 28.94 -26.93
N GLU A 610 39.49 27.80 -26.80
CA GLU A 610 39.74 26.90 -27.94
C GLU A 610 38.48 26.13 -28.38
N LEU A 611 37.58 25.83 -27.44
CA LEU A 611 36.38 25.02 -27.70
C LEU A 611 35.11 25.85 -27.94
N TRP A 612 35.05 27.08 -27.46
CA TRP A 612 33.88 27.95 -27.55
C TRP A 612 34.19 29.19 -28.37
N THR A 613 33.39 29.43 -29.41
CA THR A 613 33.40 30.71 -30.11
C THR A 613 32.49 31.68 -29.37
N PHE A 614 33.08 32.78 -28.93
CA PHE A 614 32.35 33.88 -28.31
C PHE A 614 32.12 34.97 -29.36
N GLY A 615 30.95 34.91 -30.01
CA GLY A 615 30.51 35.88 -31.03
C GLY A 615 29.74 37.06 -30.47
#